data_AF-A0A238XFC1-F1
#
_entry.id   AF-A0A238XFC1-F1
#
_cell.length_a   1.000
_cell.length_b   1.000
_cell.length_c   1.000
_cell.angle_alpha   90.00
_cell.angle_beta   90.00
_cell.angle_gamma   90.00
#
_symmetry.space_group_name_H-M   'P 1'
#
loop_
_entity.id
_entity.type
_entity.pdbx_description
1 polymer ?
#
loop_
_entity_poly.entity_id
_entity_poly.type
_entity_poly.pdbx_seq_one_letter_code
_entity_poly.pdbx_strand_id
1 'polypeptide(L)' 'MKKNNEEIISQIDNALLNVEMNDVTRELLIRLKEEIPKAKTNEEKLQIAFKLMEVITTGVAIATMFQ' A
#
# COMPACT_ATOMS: atom_id res chain seq x y z
N MET A 1 -8.17 -13.45 -8.17
CA MET A 1 -7.43 -12.22 -8.55
C MET A 1 -8.28 -10.96 -8.45
N LYS A 2 -9.42 -10.80 -9.18
CA LYS A 2 -10.30 -9.62 -8.99
C LYS A 2 -10.69 -9.37 -7.51
N LYS A 3 -11.15 -10.43 -6.84
CA LYS A 3 -11.51 -10.41 -5.41
C LYS A 3 -10.34 -10.01 -4.49
N ASN A 4 -9.12 -10.47 -4.80
CA ASN A 4 -7.93 -10.16 -3.99
C ASN A 4 -7.51 -8.69 -4.15
N ASN A 5 -7.64 -8.12 -5.36
CA ASN A 5 -7.35 -6.71 -5.59
C ASN A 5 -8.35 -5.81 -4.85
N GLU A 6 -9.64 -6.17 -4.88
CA GLU A 6 -10.69 -5.46 -4.14
C GLU A 6 -10.44 -5.50 -2.62
N GLU A 7 -10.00 -6.64 -2.09
CA GLU A 7 -9.66 -6.80 -0.68
C GLU A 7 -8.45 -5.95 -0.27
N ILE A 8 -7.37 -5.95 -1.07
CA ILE A 8 -6.19 -5.10 -0.82
C ILE A 8 -6.57 -3.61 -0.87
N ILE A 9 -7.34 -3.19 -1.88
CA ILE A 9 -7.80 -1.80 -1.99
C ILE A 9 -8.64 -1.41 -0.76
N SER A 10 -9.54 -2.29 -0.32
CA SER A 10 -10.34 -2.06 0.90
C SER A 10 -9.48 -1.91 2.15
N GLN A 11 -8.43 -2.72 2.30
CA GLN A 11 -7.47 -2.59 3.40
C GLN A 11 -6.69 -1.28 3.33
N ILE A 12 -6.27 -0.85 2.13
CA ILE A 12 -5.61 0.45 1.93
C ILE A 12 -6.55 1.59 2.31
N ASP A 13 -7.82 1.55 1.88
CA ASP A 13 -8.82 2.56 2.23
C ASP A 13 -9.08 2.63 3.73
N ASN A 14 -9.16 1.47 4.38
CA ASN A 14 -9.29 1.39 5.83
C ASN A 14 -8.07 2.02 6.54
N ALA A 15 -6.85 1.71 6.10
CA ALA A 15 -5.64 2.27 6.67
C ALA A 15 -5.58 3.79 6.50
N LEU A 16 -5.90 4.32 5.31
CA LEU A 16 -5.90 5.76 5.03
C LEU A 16 -6.89 6.55 5.90
N LEU A 17 -7.96 5.90 6.37
CA LEU A 17 -9.00 6.50 7.22
C LEU A 17 -8.70 6.36 8.72
N ASN A 18 -8.15 5.22 9.15
CA ASN A 18 -8.13 4.85 10.56
C ASN A 18 -6.74 4.78 11.19
N VAL A 19 -5.68 4.88 10.40
CA VAL A 19 -4.29 4.80 10.89
C VAL A 19 -3.62 6.16 10.77
N GLU A 20 -3.05 6.64 11.87
CA GLU A 20 -2.18 7.81 11.84
C GLU A 20 -0.88 7.44 11.12
N MET A 21 -0.52 8.22 10.11
CA MET A 21 0.64 7.99 9.27
C MET A 21 1.15 9.33 8.75
N ASN A 22 2.46 9.41 8.48
CA ASN A 22 3.05 10.58 7.86
C ASN A 22 2.57 10.73 6.40
N ASP A 23 2.76 11.94 5.85
CA ASP A 23 2.31 12.29 4.50
C ASP A 23 2.94 11.41 3.40
N VAL A 24 4.20 10.98 3.58
CA VAL A 24 4.91 10.13 2.62
C VAL A 24 4.25 8.75 2.53
N THR A 25 3.98 8.12 3.67
CA THR A 25 3.29 6.82 3.73
C THR A 25 1.87 6.92 3.16
N ARG A 26 1.15 8.02 3.46
CA ARG A 26 -0.19 8.28 2.92
C ARG A 26 -0.18 8.38 1.40
N GLU A 27 0.75 9.16 0.84
CA GLU A 27 0.86 9.34 -0.61
C GLU A 27 1.21 8.03 -1.33
N LEU A 28 2.12 7.23 -0.77
CA LEU A 28 2.49 5.93 -1.33
C LEU A 28 1.30 4.96 -1.37
N LEU A 29 0.50 4.91 -0.31
CA LEU A 29 -0.73 4.10 -0.26
C LEU A 29 -1.77 4.54 -1.30
N ILE A 30 -1.96 5.85 -1.50
CA ILE A 30 -2.87 6.39 -2.52
C ILE A 30 -2.41 5.96 -3.92
N ARG A 31 -1.12 6.13 -4.24
CA ARG A 31 -0.58 5.71 -5.55
C ARG A 31 -0.73 4.20 -5.78
N LEU A 32 -0.45 3.39 -4.77
CA LEU A 32 -0.64 1.94 -4.82
C LEU A 32 -2.09 1.55 -5.15
N LYS A 33 -3.06 2.18 -4.48
CA LYS A 33 -4.49 1.97 -4.74
C LYS A 33 -4.85 2.25 -6.21
N GLU A 34 -4.27 3.26 -6.82
CA GLU A 34 -4.51 3.60 -8.23
C GLU A 34 -3.81 2.66 -9.22
N GLU A 35 -2.67 2.07 -8.84
CA GLU A 35 -1.89 1.15 -9.68
C GLU A 35 -2.45 -0.28 -9.69
N ILE A 36 -2.97 -0.77 -8.55
CA ILE A 36 -3.55 -2.12 -8.40
C ILE A 36 -4.53 -2.51 -9.51
N PRO A 37 -5.55 -1.69 -9.88
CA PRO A 37 -6.51 -2.07 -10.93
C PRO A 37 -5.91 -2.01 -12.33
N LYS A 38 -4.77 -1.33 -12.53
CA LYS A 38 -4.12 -1.14 -13.84
C LYS A 38 -3.20 -2.30 -14.21
N ALA A 39 -2.71 -3.06 -13.23
CA ALA A 39 -1.81 -4.19 -13.47
C ALA A 39 -2.50 -5.40 -14.13
N LYS A 40 -2.00 -5.77 -15.30
CA LYS A 40 -2.52 -6.84 -16.15
C LYS A 40 -1.58 -8.05 -16.15
N THR A 41 -0.28 -7.82 -16.16
CA THR A 41 0.74 -8.88 -16.20
C THR A 41 1.09 -9.38 -14.80
N ASN A 42 1.73 -10.55 -14.72
CA ASN A 42 2.22 -11.07 -13.44
C ASN A 42 3.41 -10.24 -12.91
N GLU A 43 4.22 -9.67 -13.80
CA GLU A 43 5.34 -8.81 -13.43
C GLU A 43 4.85 -7.50 -12.80
N GLU A 44 3.85 -6.85 -13.40
CA GLU A 44 3.23 -5.64 -12.83
C GLU A 44 2.62 -5.91 -11.45
N LYS A 45 1.97 -7.07 -11.27
CA LYS A 45 1.43 -7.49 -9.96
C LYS A 45 2.53 -7.73 -8.93
N LEU A 46 3.66 -8.29 -9.35
CA LEU A 46 4.81 -8.53 -8.47
C LEU A 46 5.44 -7.20 -8.03
N GLN A 47 5.54 -6.23 -8.95
CA GLN A 47 6.01 -4.88 -8.64
C GLN A 47 5.10 -4.17 -7.62
N ILE A 48 3.78 -4.31 -7.75
CA ILE A 48 2.83 -3.80 -6.75
C ILE A 48 3.06 -4.45 -5.39
N ALA A 49 3.29 -5.77 -5.35
CA ALA A 49 3.56 -6.47 -4.09
C ALA A 49 4.86 -5.97 -3.41
N PHE A 50 5.92 -5.70 -4.20
CA PHE A 50 7.15 -5.12 -3.66
C PHE A 50 6.95 -3.70 -3.13
N LYS A 51 6.23 -2.84 -3.86
CA LYS A 51 5.89 -1.49 -3.41
C LYS A 51 5.06 -1.50 -2.12
N LEU A 52 4.09 -2.42 -2.00
CA LEU A 52 3.32 -2.63 -0.76
C LEU A 52 4.22 -2.99 0.41
N MET A 53 5.18 -3.89 0.20
CA MET A 53 6.14 -4.30 1.23
C MET A 53 7.02 -3.13 1.66
N GLU A 54 7.50 -2.32 0.72
CA GLU A 54 8.29 -1.11 0.99
C GLU A 54 7.51 -0.10 1.84
N VAL A 55 6.24 0.14 1.53
CA VAL A 55 5.38 1.04 2.33
C VAL A 55 5.25 0.57 3.78
N ILE A 56 5.06 -0.75 3.97
CA ILE A 56 4.95 -1.34 5.31
C ILE A 56 6.28 -1.21 6.06
N THR A 57 7.41 -1.55 5.44
CA THR A 57 8.73 -1.48 6.09
C THR A 57 9.14 -0.05 6.40
N THR A 58 8.88 0.90 5.51
CA THR A 58 9.11 2.34 5.76
C THR A 58 8.22 2.84 6.90
N GLY A 59 6.93 2.46 6.91
CA GLY A 59 6.01 2.83 7.98
C GLY A 59 6.47 2.32 9.36
N VAL A 60 6.90 1.06 9.43
CA VAL A 60 7.44 0.45 10.67
C VAL A 60 8.75 1.12 11.09
N ALA A 61 9.68 1.35 10.14
CA ALA A 61 10.96 1.98 10.45
C ALA A 61 10.78 3.39 11.03
N ILE A 62 9.86 4.19 10.47
CA ILE A 62 9.53 5.51 10.99
C ILE A 62 8.91 5.40 12.38
N ALA A 63 7.94 4.50 12.60
CA ALA A 63 7.32 4.31 13.91
C ALA A 63 8.34 3.95 15.00
N THR A 64 9.32 3.11 14.69
CA THR A 64 10.39 2.73 15.63
C THR A 64 11.37 3.86 15.96
N MET A 65 11.48 4.91 15.14
CA MET A 65 12.33 6.07 15.44
C MET A 65 11.71 7.01 16.49
N PHE A 66 10.42 6.85 16.80
CA PHE A 66 9.68 7.66 17.76
C PHE A 66 9.26 6.87 19.03
N GLN A 67 9.69 5.60 19.18
CA GLN A 67 9.58 4.80 20.42
C GLN A 67 10.85 4.92 21.27
#